data_AF-A0A5C7PAD9-F1
#
_entry.id   AF-A0A5C7PAD9-F1
#
_cell.length_a   1.000
_cell.length_b   1.000
_cell.length_c   1.000
_cell.angle_alpha   90.00
_cell.angle_beta   90.00
_cell.angle_gamma   90.00
#
_symmetry.space_group_name_H-M   'P 1'
#
loop_
_entity.id
_entity.type
_entity.pdbx_description
1 polymer ?
#
loop_
_entity_poly.entity_id
_entity_poly.type
_entity_poly.pdbx_seq_one_letter_code
_entity_poly.pdbx_strand_id
1 'polypeptide(L)'
;MAHVFEGKPDGRQADTAIPVSRFRPKYRALTDEEKALHDALKDKAAELEVLFGKVKDGRYKSLAFTSLEESVMWIVKELTS
;
A
#
# COMPACT_ATOMS: atom_id res chain seq x y z
N MET A 1 -8.32 -23.70 6.80
CA MET A 1 -8.73 -22.30 6.56
C MET A 1 -8.44 -22.02 5.10
N ALA A 2 -9.42 -21.57 4.31
CA ALA A 2 -9.22 -21.26 2.88
C ALA A 2 -8.24 -20.08 2.73
N HIS A 3 -7.32 -20.14 1.77
CA HIS A 3 -6.33 -19.09 1.57
C HIS A 3 -6.99 -17.80 1.04
N VAL A 4 -6.54 -16.64 1.51
CA VAL A 4 -7.10 -15.31 1.15
C VAL A 4 -6.99 -15.00 -0.36
N PHE A 5 -6.12 -15.71 -1.09
CA PHE A 5 -5.94 -15.56 -2.54
C PHE A 5 -6.90 -16.41 -3.38
N GLU A 6 -7.78 -17.22 -2.77
CA GLU A 6 -8.73 -18.09 -3.48
C GLU A 6 -9.98 -17.34 -4.00
N GLY A 7 -9.92 -16.01 -4.13
CA GLY A 7 -10.99 -15.17 -4.72
C GLY A 7 -12.26 -15.04 -3.87
N LYS A 8 -12.29 -15.62 -2.66
CA LYS A 8 -13.38 -15.41 -1.70
C LYS A 8 -13.19 -14.06 -0.99
N PRO A 9 -14.25 -13.29 -0.75
CA PRO A 9 -14.17 -12.04 0.00
C PRO A 9 -13.50 -12.26 1.35
N ASP A 10 -12.47 -11.48 1.67
CA ASP A 10 -11.84 -11.52 2.99
C ASP A 10 -12.87 -11.09 4.03
N GLY A 11 -13.25 -11.99 4.95
CA GLY A 11 -14.23 -11.71 6.01
C GLY A 11 -13.80 -10.61 6.99
N ARG A 12 -12.54 -10.14 6.90
CA ARG A 12 -12.03 -8.97 7.61
C ARG A 12 -12.32 -7.66 6.87
N GLN A 13 -12.76 -7.70 5.61
CA GLN A 13 -13.20 -6.53 4.87
C GLN A 13 -14.71 -6.35 5.07
N ALA A 14 -15.12 -5.14 5.46
CA ALA A 14 -16.53 -4.78 5.63
C ALA A 14 -16.91 -3.68 4.66
N ASP A 15 -18.12 -3.78 4.11
CA ASP A 15 -18.73 -2.81 3.20
C ASP A 15 -19.48 -1.68 3.95
N THR A 16 -19.18 -1.51 5.23
CA THR A 16 -19.83 -0.56 6.14
C THR A 16 -18.81 0.24 6.92
N ALA A 17 -19.21 1.37 7.49
CA ALA A 17 -18.37 2.15 8.41
C ALA A 17 -17.87 1.27 9.57
N ILE A 18 -16.57 1.33 9.86
CA ILE A 18 -15.91 0.48 10.88
C ILE A 18 -15.45 1.36 12.04
N PRO A 19 -15.71 0.96 13.30
CA PRO A 19 -15.14 1.62 14.47
C PRO A 19 -13.61 1.61 14.43
N VAL A 20 -13.01 2.79 14.54
CA VAL A 20 -11.54 2.93 14.53
C VAL A 20 -10.98 2.43 15.86
N SER A 21 -10.06 1.48 15.81
CA SER A 21 -9.26 1.06 16.97
C SER A 21 -7.77 1.06 16.61
N ARG A 22 -6.90 1.10 17.62
CA ARG A 22 -5.43 1.04 17.42
C ARG A 22 -5.02 -0.25 16.69
N PHE A 23 -5.75 -1.34 16.92
CA PHE A 23 -5.52 -2.64 16.32
C PHE A 23 -6.72 -2.98 15.43
N ARG A 24 -6.88 -2.27 14.31
CA ARG A 24 -8.03 -2.43 13.40
C ARG A 24 -8.22 -3.91 13.02
N PRO A 25 -9.25 -4.61 13.55
CA PRO A 25 -9.45 -6.03 13.28
C PRO A 25 -10.20 -6.26 11.96
N LYS A 26 -10.85 -5.20 11.45
CA LYS A 26 -11.57 -5.16 10.19
C LYS A 26 -11.17 -3.91 9.40
N TYR A 27 -11.22 -4.03 8.08
CA TYR A 27 -10.84 -2.99 7.12
C TYR A 27 -12.03 -2.63 6.25
N ARG A 28 -12.14 -1.36 5.88
CA ARG A 28 -13.13 -0.90 4.92
C ARG A 28 -12.81 -1.51 3.55
N ALA A 29 -13.83 -1.87 2.78
CA ALA A 29 -13.64 -2.18 1.37
C ALA A 29 -13.30 -0.90 0.59
N LEU A 30 -12.23 -0.94 -0.21
CA LEU A 30 -11.89 0.16 -1.10
C LEU A 30 -12.89 0.24 -2.26
N THR A 31 -13.22 1.46 -2.68
CA THR A 31 -13.91 1.68 -3.95
C THR A 31 -13.00 1.30 -5.11
N ASP A 32 -13.56 1.12 -6.30
CA ASP A 32 -12.73 0.77 -7.47
C ASP A 32 -11.78 1.91 -7.87
N GLU A 33 -12.18 3.16 -7.63
CA GLU A 33 -11.34 4.34 -7.81
C GLU A 33 -10.16 4.36 -6.84
N GLU A 34 -10.39 4.00 -5.57
CA GLU A 34 -9.34 3.92 -4.57
C GLU A 34 -8.39 2.75 -4.83
N LYS A 35 -8.88 1.61 -5.31
CA LYS A 35 -8.02 0.50 -5.77
C LYS A 35 -7.14 0.95 -6.94
N ALA A 36 -7.73 1.60 -7.93
CA ALA A 36 -6.99 2.12 -9.08
C ALA A 36 -5.92 3.13 -8.66
N LEU A 37 -6.23 4.03 -7.73
CA LEU A 37 -5.26 4.99 -7.19
C LEU A 37 -4.16 4.31 -6.38
N HIS A 38 -4.51 3.33 -5.54
CA HIS A 38 -3.55 2.52 -4.78
C HIS A 38 -2.55 1.83 -5.71
N ASP A 39 -3.03 1.20 -6.78
CA ASP A 39 -2.20 0.49 -7.74
C ASP A 39 -1.32 1.48 -8.51
N ALA A 40 -1.88 2.60 -8.97
CA ALA A 40 -1.12 3.65 -9.66
C ALA A 40 0.03 4.21 -8.81
N LEU A 41 -0.18 4.41 -7.50
CA LEU A 41 0.88 4.86 -6.57
C LEU A 41 2.03 3.85 -6.50
N LYS A 42 1.71 2.56 -6.41
CA LYS A 42 2.71 1.48 -6.31
C LYS A 42 3.44 1.25 -7.62
N ASP A 43 2.73 1.29 -8.74
CA ASP A 43 3.34 1.16 -10.07
C ASP A 43 4.36 2.28 -10.31
N LYS A 44 4.02 3.52 -9.91
CA LYS A 44 4.95 4.66 -10.03
C LYS A 44 6.13 4.56 -9.07
N ALA A 45 5.96 3.99 -7.88
CA ALA A 45 7.07 3.70 -6.99
C ALA A 45 8.04 2.68 -7.62
N ALA A 46 7.52 1.60 -8.21
CA ALA A 46 8.34 0.60 -8.89
C ALA A 46 9.12 1.21 -10.09
N GLU A 47 8.50 2.10 -10.86
CA GLU A 47 9.20 2.85 -11.92
C GLU A 47 10.37 3.69 -11.36
N LEU A 48 10.18 4.36 -10.22
CA LEU A 48 11.23 5.13 -9.55
C LEU A 48 12.35 4.25 -9.00
N GLU A 49 12.04 3.09 -8.43
CA GLU A 49 13.03 2.13 -7.95
C GLU A 49 13.99 1.70 -9.07
N VAL A 50 13.46 1.45 -10.28
CA VAL A 50 14.27 1.13 -11.47
C VAL A 50 15.23 2.28 -11.80
N LEU A 51 14.80 3.54 -11.66
CA LEU A 51 15.67 4.70 -11.89
C LEU A 51 16.71 4.86 -10.77
N PHE A 52 16.33 4.65 -9.50
CA PHE A 52 17.27 4.70 -8.38
C PHE A 52 18.34 3.62 -8.50
N GLY A 53 17.99 2.45 -9.03
CA GLY A 53 18.91 1.36 -9.34
C GLY A 53 20.08 1.76 -10.24
N LYS A 54 19.87 2.75 -11.13
CA LYS A 54 20.90 3.27 -12.05
C LYS A 54 21.91 4.21 -11.37
N VAL A 55 21.62 4.67 -10.15
CA VAL A 55 22.54 5.49 -9.36
C VAL A 55 23.56 4.58 -8.67
N LYS A 56 24.81 5.04 -8.54
CA LYS A 56 25.86 4.31 -7.80
C LYS A 56 25.43 4.00 -6.38
N ASP A 57 25.94 2.89 -5.83
CA ASP A 57 25.65 2.52 -4.46
C ASP A 57 26.27 3.49 -3.45
N GLY A 58 25.61 3.62 -2.30
CA GLY A 58 26.05 4.48 -1.20
C GLY A 58 24.89 5.01 -0.36
N ARG A 59 25.25 5.75 0.69
CA ARG A 59 24.32 6.25 1.71
C ARG A 59 23.08 6.94 1.12
N TYR A 60 23.26 7.84 0.16
CA TYR A 60 22.13 8.62 -0.38
C TYR A 60 21.18 7.80 -1.23
N LYS A 61 21.67 6.79 -1.96
CA LYS A 61 20.80 5.85 -2.66
C LYS A 61 19.98 5.05 -1.66
N SER A 62 20.61 4.51 -0.61
CA SER A 62 19.90 3.78 0.45
C SER A 62 18.83 4.64 1.13
N LEU A 63 19.18 5.89 1.48
CA LEU A 63 18.21 6.84 2.06
C LEU A 63 17.05 7.13 1.09
N ALA A 64 17.32 7.30 -0.20
CA ALA A 64 16.28 7.56 -1.19
C ALA A 64 15.29 6.38 -1.32
N PHE A 65 15.78 5.14 -1.32
CA PHE A 65 14.93 3.95 -1.29
C PHE A 65 14.04 3.92 -0.03
N THR A 66 14.62 4.11 1.15
CA THR A 66 13.84 4.16 2.40
C THR A 66 12.79 5.27 2.37
N SER A 67 13.15 6.48 1.92
CA SER A 67 12.19 7.59 1.83
C SER A 67 11.08 7.33 0.83
N LEU A 68 11.35 6.67 -0.29
CA LEU A 68 10.32 6.26 -1.26
C LEU A 68 9.35 5.26 -0.62
N GLU A 69 9.86 4.21 0.01
CA GLU A 69 9.07 3.20 0.70
C GLU A 69 8.19 3.82 1.79
N GLU A 70 8.76 4.66 2.66
CA GLU A 70 8.03 5.34 3.73
C GLU A 70 6.93 6.26 3.17
N SER A 71 7.24 7.04 2.13
CA SER A 71 6.29 7.96 1.51
C SER A 71 5.09 7.20 0.93
N VAL A 72 5.34 6.11 0.21
CA VAL A 72 4.30 5.26 -0.39
C VAL A 72 3.47 4.55 0.69
N MET A 73 4.13 4.04 1.74
CA MET A 73 3.43 3.40 2.86
C MET A 73 2.48 4.39 3.56
N TRP A 74 2.93 5.60 3.88
CA TRP A 74 2.12 6.59 4.59
C TRP A 74 0.93 7.07 3.76
N ILE A 75 1.14 7.36 2.47
CA ILE A 75 0.04 7.84 1.62
C ILE A 75 -1.00 6.74 1.33
N VAL A 76 -0.58 5.48 1.17
CA VAL A 76 -1.49 4.34 1.05
C VAL A 76 -2.24 4.08 2.34
N LYS A 77 -1.59 4.26 3.49
CA LYS A 77 -2.26 4.17 4.79
C LYS A 77 -3.36 5.21 4.93
N GLU A 78 -3.12 6.44 4.48
CA GLU A 78 -4.15 7.49 4.46
C GLU A 78 -5.32 7.12 3.53
N LEU A 79 -5.02 6.67 2.31
CA LEU A 79 -6.03 6.21 1.35
C LEU A 79 -6.92 5.08 1.90
N THR A 80 -6.36 4.21 2.76
CA THR A 80 -7.03 3.04 3.34
C THR A 80 -7.60 3.27 4.75
N SER A 81 -7.51 4.50 5.27
CA SER A 81 -7.93 4.83 6.65
C SER A 81 -9.44 4.90 6.86
#